data_AF-A0A8W8LUR3-F1
#
_entry.id   AF-A0A8W8LUR3-F1
#
_cell.length_a   1.000
_cell.length_b   1.000
_cell.length_c   1.000
_cell.angle_alpha   90.00
_cell.angle_beta   90.00
_cell.angle_gamma   90.00
#
_symmetry.space_group_name_H-M   'P 1'
#
loop_
_entity.id
_entity.type
_entity.pdbx_description
1 polymer ?
#
loop_
_entity_poly.entity_id
_entity_poly.type
_entity_poly.pdbx_seq_one_letter_code
_entity_poly.pdbx_strand_id
1 'polypeptide(L)'
;EQDNEQSTPDPEQKGDKLASEYLKQWSDDRKNWKFQKVRQVWLLKHMYKQDQVTDDDFEILLLYLDGLKGKSREVTVKQAEDIMEKDEDSEETEHMKTERARKIVQLLS
;
A
#
# COMPACT_ATOMS: atom_id res chain seq x y z
N GLU A 1 -7.90 39.30 -8.79
CA GLU A 1 -7.03 38.14 -8.52
C GLU A 1 -7.84 37.06 -7.81
N GLN A 2 -7.82 35.80 -8.26
CA GLN A 2 -8.41 34.68 -7.51
C GLN A 2 -7.29 34.06 -6.68
N ASP A 3 -7.43 34.14 -5.37
CA ASP A 3 -6.60 33.48 -4.35
C ASP A 3 -6.53 31.98 -4.63
N ASN A 4 -5.41 31.55 -5.21
CA ASN A 4 -5.05 30.14 -5.35
C ASN A 4 -4.47 29.71 -4.00
N GLU A 5 -5.35 29.40 -3.06
CA GLU A 5 -5.04 28.82 -1.76
C GLU A 5 -4.38 27.45 -1.99
N GLN A 6 -3.04 27.45 -2.07
CA GLN A 6 -2.23 26.25 -2.01
C GLN A 6 -2.37 25.69 -0.60
N SER A 7 -3.39 24.86 -0.37
CA SER A 7 -3.40 23.92 0.75
C SER A 7 -2.11 23.12 0.68
N THR A 8 -1.15 23.44 1.54
CA THR A 8 0.07 22.66 1.70
C THR A 8 -0.35 21.26 2.15
N PRO A 9 -0.16 20.20 1.34
CA PRO A 9 -0.56 18.87 1.76
C PRO A 9 0.37 18.42 2.89
N ASP A 10 -0.25 17.86 3.92
CA ASP A 10 0.43 17.15 4.99
C ASP A 10 1.45 16.13 4.42
N PRO A 11 2.64 15.97 5.01
CA PRO A 11 3.64 15.02 4.50
C PRO A 11 3.10 13.58 4.32
N GLU A 12 2.06 13.17 5.06
CA GLU A 12 1.39 11.88 4.84
C GLU A 12 0.52 11.85 3.57
N GLN A 13 -0.20 12.94 3.25
CA GLN A 13 -0.97 13.14 2.00
C GLN A 13 -0.10 13.39 0.76
N LYS A 14 1.21 13.40 0.94
CA LYS A 14 2.18 13.37 -0.15
C LYS A 14 2.70 11.95 -0.38
N GLY A 15 2.65 11.09 0.64
CA GLY A 15 3.10 9.70 0.56
C GLY A 15 2.16 8.82 -0.26
N ASP A 16 0.87 8.93 0.02
CA ASP A 16 -0.25 8.26 -0.67
C ASP A 16 -0.29 8.52 -2.17
N LYS A 17 -0.29 9.78 -2.59
CA LYS A 17 -0.31 10.18 -4.01
C LYS A 17 0.91 9.65 -4.75
N LEU A 18 2.09 9.81 -4.16
CA LEU A 18 3.34 9.34 -4.77
C LEU A 18 3.44 7.82 -4.81
N ALA A 19 2.79 7.12 -3.88
CA ALA A 19 2.73 5.66 -3.87
C ALA A 19 1.70 5.12 -4.88
N SER A 20 0.54 5.76 -5.00
CA SER A 20 -0.44 5.49 -6.06
C SER A 20 0.15 5.74 -7.45
N GLU A 21 0.82 6.88 -7.67
CA GLU A 21 1.53 7.16 -8.93
C GLU A 21 2.60 6.11 -9.23
N TYR A 22 3.34 5.66 -8.22
CA TYR A 22 4.33 4.60 -8.38
C TYR A 22 3.72 3.26 -8.81
N LEU A 23 2.54 2.90 -8.29
CA LEU A 23 1.80 1.69 -8.67
C LEU A 23 1.20 1.82 -10.07
N LYS A 24 0.58 2.95 -10.38
CA LYS A 24 0.02 3.24 -11.72
C LYS A 24 1.11 3.27 -12.77
N GLN A 25 2.27 3.85 -12.48
CA GLN A 25 3.40 3.81 -13.40
C GLN A 25 3.93 2.37 -13.56
N TRP A 26 3.90 1.55 -12.50
CA TRP A 26 4.25 0.14 -12.60
C TRP A 26 3.30 -0.63 -13.54
N SER A 27 1.99 -0.38 -13.47
CA SER A 27 0.98 -1.04 -14.31
C SER A 27 0.97 -0.52 -15.74
N ASP A 28 0.97 0.80 -15.92
CA ASP A 28 0.69 1.45 -17.20
C ASP A 28 1.98 1.69 -18.02
N ASP A 29 3.10 1.95 -17.35
CA ASP A 29 4.38 2.27 -17.99
C ASP A 29 5.55 1.52 -17.34
N ARG A 30 5.49 0.19 -17.47
CA ARG A 30 6.55 -0.72 -17.00
C ARG A 30 7.93 -0.38 -17.56
N LYS A 31 8.02 0.27 -18.73
CA LYS A 31 9.28 0.61 -19.41
C LYS A 31 10.00 1.78 -18.74
N ASN A 32 9.27 2.82 -18.35
CA ASN A 32 9.84 3.97 -17.64
C ASN A 32 9.81 3.82 -16.12
N TRP A 33 9.11 2.80 -15.61
CA TRP A 33 9.07 2.50 -14.19
C TRP A 33 10.46 2.24 -13.63
N LYS A 34 10.78 2.94 -12.53
CA LYS A 34 12.02 2.75 -11.77
C LYS A 34 11.66 2.32 -10.37
N PHE A 35 12.39 1.32 -9.88
CA PHE A 35 12.23 0.87 -8.51
C PHE A 35 12.53 2.01 -7.53
N GLN A 36 11.54 2.39 -6.72
CA GLN A 36 11.67 3.41 -5.69
C GLN A 36 11.48 2.77 -4.32
N LYS A 37 12.59 2.38 -3.69
CA LYS A 37 12.57 1.70 -2.37
C LYS A 37 11.76 2.45 -1.32
N VAL A 38 11.82 3.78 -1.31
CA VAL A 38 11.05 4.62 -0.38
C VAL A 38 9.55 4.44 -0.58
N ARG A 39 9.07 4.38 -1.84
CA ARG A 39 7.65 4.12 -2.16
C ARG A 39 7.24 2.71 -1.81
N GLN A 40 8.08 1.72 -2.12
CA GLN A 40 7.80 0.33 -1.75
C GLN A 40 7.66 0.20 -0.23
N VAL A 41 8.61 0.73 0.55
CA VAL A 41 8.56 0.67 2.02
C VAL A 41 7.32 1.40 2.56
N TRP A 42 6.93 2.52 1.94
CA TRP A 42 5.70 3.21 2.30
C TRP A 42 4.47 2.34 2.02
N LEU A 43 4.36 1.75 0.83
CA LEU A 43 3.27 0.84 0.47
C LEU A 43 3.16 -0.35 1.43
N LEU A 44 4.28 -1.02 1.74
CA LEU A 44 4.27 -2.16 2.66
C LEU A 44 3.79 -1.80 4.08
N LYS A 45 3.91 -0.54 4.49
CA LYS A 45 3.42 -0.06 5.78
C LYS A 45 1.95 0.36 5.74
N HIS A 46 1.49 0.89 4.60
CA HIS A 46 0.23 1.61 4.50
C HIS A 46 -0.84 0.89 3.66
N MET A 47 -0.50 -0.17 2.93
CA MET A 47 -1.41 -0.92 2.03
C MET A 47 -2.64 -1.51 2.71
N TYR A 48 -2.57 -1.74 4.02
CA TYR A 48 -3.68 -2.26 4.80
C TYR A 48 -4.76 -1.19 5.06
N LYS A 49 -4.43 0.10 4.99
CA LYS A 49 -5.37 1.19 5.26
C LYS A 49 -6.08 1.62 3.97
N GLN A 50 -7.41 1.48 3.95
CA GLN A 50 -8.21 1.89 2.79
C GLN A 50 -8.17 3.40 2.52
N ASP A 51 -8.03 4.22 3.56
CA ASP A 51 -7.90 5.69 3.40
C ASP A 51 -6.62 6.11 2.66
N GLN A 52 -5.57 5.27 2.72
CA GLN A 52 -4.26 5.59 2.15
C GLN A 52 -4.01 4.87 0.82
N VAL A 53 -4.57 3.66 0.68
CA VAL A 53 -4.51 2.88 -0.56
C VAL A 53 -5.94 2.52 -0.92
N THR A 54 -6.46 3.18 -1.96
CA THR A 54 -7.81 2.91 -2.47
C THR A 54 -7.93 1.46 -2.95
N ASP A 55 -9.14 0.95 -3.11
CA ASP A 55 -9.34 -0.42 -3.58
C ASP A 55 -8.72 -0.64 -4.99
N ASP A 56 -8.82 0.36 -5.87
CA ASP A 56 -8.20 0.32 -7.21
C ASP A 56 -6.67 0.21 -7.12
N ASP A 57 -6.03 1.04 -6.28
CA ASP A 57 -4.58 0.96 -6.07
C ASP A 57 -4.19 -0.36 -5.39
N PHE A 58 -5.06 -0.91 -4.52
CA PHE A 58 -4.83 -2.16 -3.82
C PHE A 58 -4.81 -3.35 -4.78
N GLU A 59 -5.70 -3.39 -5.78
CA GLU A 59 -5.68 -4.44 -6.81
C GLU A 59 -4.37 -4.42 -7.61
N ILE A 60 -3.89 -3.24 -8.02
CA ILE A 60 -2.59 -3.09 -8.69
C ILE A 60 -1.45 -3.52 -7.75
N LEU A 61 -1.55 -3.16 -6.47
CA LEU A 61 -0.57 -3.55 -5.46
C LEU A 61 -0.50 -5.06 -5.26
N LEU A 62 -1.62 -5.78 -5.28
CA LEU A 62 -1.60 -7.25 -5.22
C LEU A 62 -0.77 -7.84 -6.38
N LEU A 63 -0.98 -7.36 -7.61
CA LEU A 63 -0.17 -7.77 -8.76
C LEU A 63 1.32 -7.41 -8.59
N TYR A 64 1.59 -6.25 -7.99
CA TYR A 64 2.96 -5.85 -7.65
C TYR A 64 3.61 -6.78 -6.61
N LEU A 65 2.85 -7.18 -5.57
CA LEU A 65 3.29 -8.09 -4.52
C LEU A 65 3.55 -9.50 -5.04
N ASP A 66 2.75 -10.00 -5.99
CA ASP A 66 2.96 -11.30 -6.65
C ASP A 66 4.34 -11.39 -7.32
N GLY A 67 4.80 -10.26 -7.88
CA GLY A 67 6.14 -10.14 -8.45
C GLY A 67 7.28 -10.04 -7.43
N LEU A 68 7.01 -9.88 -6.13
CA LEU A 68 8.04 -9.79 -5.10
C LEU A 68 8.66 -11.15 -4.82
N LYS A 69 9.99 -11.16 -4.74
CA LYS A 69 10.78 -12.36 -4.44
C LYS A 69 11.74 -12.11 -3.28
N GLY A 70 12.04 -13.20 -2.57
CA GLY A 70 12.96 -13.19 -1.42
C GLY A 70 12.45 -12.37 -0.25
N LYS A 71 13.35 -11.65 0.42
CA LYS A 71 13.12 -11.01 1.72
C LYS A 71 11.92 -10.04 1.77
N SER A 72 11.59 -9.36 0.66
CA SER A 72 10.45 -8.44 0.63
C SER A 72 9.11 -9.18 0.79
N ARG A 73 8.98 -10.37 0.19
CA ARG A 73 7.80 -11.23 0.33
C ARG A 73 7.66 -11.71 1.78
N GLU A 74 8.74 -12.24 2.35
CA GLU A 74 8.76 -12.73 3.74
C GLU A 74 8.37 -11.64 4.75
N VAL A 75 8.91 -10.42 4.58
CA VAL A 75 8.56 -9.27 5.44
C VAL A 75 7.10 -8.90 5.27
N THR A 76 6.58 -8.92 4.04
CA THR A 76 5.18 -8.58 3.75
C THR A 76 4.22 -9.59 4.40
N VAL A 77 4.47 -10.88 4.24
CA VAL A 77 3.68 -11.95 4.87
C VAL A 77 3.70 -11.79 6.39
N LYS A 78 4.90 -11.64 6.98
CA LYS A 78 5.03 -11.49 8.43
C LYS A 78 4.30 -10.26 8.97
N GLN A 79 4.33 -9.14 8.26
CA GLN A 79 3.58 -7.94 8.66
C GLN A 79 2.07 -8.15 8.55
N ALA A 80 1.61 -8.86 7.52
CA ALA A 80 0.20 -9.17 7.34
C ALA A 80 -0.30 -10.14 8.44
N GLU A 81 0.48 -11.16 8.78
CA GLU A 81 0.20 -12.06 9.90
C GLU A 81 0.14 -11.31 11.24
N ASP A 82 1.08 -10.40 11.50
CA ASP A 82 1.09 -9.57 12.73
C ASP A 82 -0.15 -8.66 12.82
N ILE A 83 -0.66 -8.16 11.70
CA ILE A 83 -1.92 -7.40 11.68
C ILE A 83 -3.12 -8.31 11.98
N MET A 84 -3.15 -9.51 11.39
CA MET A 84 -4.20 -10.50 11.64
C MET A 84 -4.20 -11.00 13.10
N GLU A 85 -3.04 -11.05 13.75
CA GLU A 85 -2.89 -11.46 15.16
C GLU A 85 -3.28 -10.33 16.13
N LYS A 86 -3.02 -9.06 15.77
CA LYS A 86 -3.35 -7.89 16.58
C LYS A 86 -4.82 -7.48 16.59
N ASP A 87 -5.66 -8.20 15.85
CA ASP A 87 -7.10 -7.99 15.75
C ASP A 87 -7.89 -8.41 17.02
N GLU A 88 -7.22 -8.50 18.17
CA GLU A 88 -7.84 -8.93 19.44
C GLU A 88 -8.63 -7.82 20.14
N ASP A 89 -8.62 -6.56 19.68
CA ASP A 89 -9.21 -5.46 20.50
C ASP A 89 -9.70 -4.18 19.77
N SER A 90 -10.05 -4.16 18.47
CA SER A 90 -10.30 -2.85 17.80
C SER A 90 -11.34 -2.76 16.67
N GLU A 91 -11.70 -1.50 16.40
CA GLU A 91 -12.86 -0.96 15.68
C GLU A 91 -13.05 -1.44 14.22
N GLU A 92 -14.17 -1.10 13.59
CA GLU A 92 -14.54 -1.46 12.20
C GLU A 92 -13.45 -1.17 11.14
N THR A 93 -12.57 -0.20 11.40
CA THR A 93 -11.42 0.12 10.54
C THR A 93 -10.26 -0.88 10.63
N GLU A 94 -10.11 -1.62 11.73
CA GLU A 94 -9.15 -2.73 11.84
C GLU A 94 -9.66 -3.97 11.09
N HIS A 95 -10.97 -4.23 11.10
CA HIS A 95 -11.56 -5.34 10.34
C HIS A 95 -11.20 -5.28 8.85
N MET A 96 -11.25 -4.08 8.23
CA MET A 96 -10.83 -3.94 6.83
C MET A 96 -9.31 -4.13 6.62
N LYS A 97 -8.47 -3.72 7.58
CA LYS A 97 -7.02 -3.98 7.52
C LYS A 97 -6.74 -5.47 7.58
N THR A 98 -7.43 -6.20 8.45
CA THR A 98 -7.32 -7.66 8.58
C THR A 98 -7.76 -8.37 7.30
N GLU A 99 -8.87 -7.93 6.67
CA GLU A 99 -9.32 -8.50 5.40
C GLU A 99 -8.29 -8.29 4.28
N ARG A 100 -7.68 -7.11 4.21
CA ARG A 100 -6.59 -6.84 3.25
C ARG A 100 -5.33 -7.66 3.56
N ALA A 101 -4.97 -7.79 4.83
CA ALA A 101 -3.84 -8.62 5.26
C ALA A 101 -4.06 -10.09 4.90
N ARG A 102 -5.26 -10.62 5.11
CA ARG A 102 -5.65 -11.98 4.70
C ARG A 102 -5.49 -12.20 3.20
N LYS A 103 -5.94 -11.27 2.36
CA LYS A 103 -5.74 -11.34 0.90
C LYS A 103 -4.26 -11.40 0.53
N ILE A 104 -3.43 -10.59 1.19
CA ILE A 104 -1.98 -10.55 0.94
C ILE A 104 -1.31 -11.88 1.34
N VAL A 105 -1.64 -12.42 2.50
CA VAL A 105 -1.12 -13.73 2.94
C VAL A 105 -1.56 -14.82 1.96
N GLN A 106 -2.83 -14.85 1.54
CA GLN A 106 -3.32 -15.83 0.56
C GLN A 106 -2.60 -15.75 -0.79
N LEU A 107 -2.28 -14.54 -1.26
CA LEU A 107 -1.52 -14.35 -2.50
C LEU A 107 -0.06 -14.81 -2.36
N LEU A 108 0.56 -14.54 -1.21
CA LEU A 108 1.98 -14.78 -0.96
C LEU A 108 2.27 -16.09 -0.22
N SER A 109 1.27 -16.92 0.03
CA SER A 109 1.43 -18.28 0.56
C SER A 109 1.81 -19.28 -0.54
#